data_AF-A0A6P4YQ24-F1
#
_entry.id   AF-A0A6P4YQ24-F1
#
_cell.length_a   1.000
_cell.length_b   1.000
_cell.length_c   1.000
_cell.angle_alpha   90.00
_cell.angle_beta   90.00
_cell.angle_gamma   90.00
#
_symmetry.space_group_name_H-M   'P 1'
#
loop_
_entity.id
_entity.type
_entity.pdbx_description
1 polymer ?
#
loop_
_entity_poly.entity_id
_entity_poly.type
_entity_poly.pdbx_seq_one_letter_code
_entity_poly.pdbx_strand_id
1 'polypeptide(L)'
;MKIALLFLACITVASAQFWHPLAPCNGHHECPAIGYCCHYSTVLLFQLCELKPNEGWPCDPTNVSSCPCNDGLTCQQDSVTFQWTCVKEVEA
;
A
#
# COMPACT_ATOMS: atom_id res chain seq x y z
N MET A 1 18.35 27.13 -41.48
CA MET A 1 18.71 26.07 -40.53
C MET A 1 18.19 26.47 -39.15
N LYS A 2 17.04 25.93 -38.71
CA LYS A 2 16.41 26.18 -37.41
C LYS A 2 15.80 24.86 -36.93
N ILE A 3 16.65 23.95 -36.45
CA ILE A 3 16.26 22.65 -35.90
C ILE A 3 17.11 22.49 -34.66
N ALA A 4 16.61 22.87 -33.47
CA ALA A 4 17.32 22.56 -32.22
C ALA A 4 16.57 22.82 -30.90
N LEU A 5 15.33 23.32 -30.85
CA LEU A 5 14.78 23.82 -29.57
C LEU A 5 13.47 23.19 -29.09
N LEU A 6 12.96 22.14 -29.73
CA LEU A 6 11.67 21.52 -29.34
C LEU A 6 11.77 20.12 -28.71
N PHE A 7 12.98 19.59 -28.47
CA PHE A 7 13.16 18.27 -27.84
C PHE A 7 13.63 18.33 -26.38
N LEU A 8 13.62 19.52 -25.76
CA LEU A 8 13.96 19.73 -24.34
C LEU A 8 12.75 19.63 -23.39
N ALA A 9 11.64 19.05 -23.85
CA ALA A 9 10.44 18.80 -23.04
C ALA A 9 10.22 17.30 -22.73
N CYS A 10 11.16 16.42 -23.08
CA CYS A 10 11.03 14.96 -22.87
C CYS A 10 11.84 14.42 -21.68
N ILE A 11 12.43 15.29 -20.85
CA ILE A 11 13.19 14.89 -19.66
C ILE A 11 12.56 15.52 -18.41
N THR A 12 11.23 15.58 -18.35
CA THR A 12 10.58 15.62 -17.04
C THR A 12 10.74 14.24 -16.46
N VAL A 13 11.70 14.14 -15.55
CA VAL A 13 11.99 13.05 -14.63
C VAL A 13 10.72 12.27 -14.28
N ALA A 14 10.40 11.26 -15.09
CA ALA A 14 9.60 10.14 -14.64
C ALA A 14 10.55 9.28 -13.79
N SER A 15 11.01 9.83 -12.66
CA SER A 15 11.31 8.99 -11.53
C SER A 15 9.96 8.42 -11.12
N ALA A 16 9.54 7.34 -11.78
CA ALA A 16 8.82 6.31 -11.10
C ALA A 16 9.76 5.94 -9.96
N GLN A 17 9.56 6.58 -8.81
CA GLN A 17 10.24 6.24 -7.58
C GLN A 17 9.85 4.78 -7.39
N PHE A 18 10.78 3.89 -7.74
CA PHE A 18 10.65 2.46 -7.54
C PHE A 18 10.69 2.31 -6.02
N TRP A 19 9.54 2.54 -5.40
CA TRP A 19 9.41 2.58 -3.97
C TRP A 19 9.74 1.18 -3.50
N HIS A 20 10.75 1.05 -2.67
CA HIS A 20 11.23 -0.27 -2.27
C HIS A 20 10.17 -0.85 -1.34
N PRO A 21 9.44 -1.91 -1.74
CA PRO A 21 8.56 -2.58 -0.80
C PRO A 21 9.45 -3.03 0.37
N LEU A 22 9.02 -2.78 1.60
CA LEU A 22 9.76 -3.07 2.84
C LEU A 22 10.84 -2.04 3.26
N ALA A 23 10.76 -0.78 2.81
CA ALA A 23 11.57 0.28 3.40
C ALA A 23 11.27 0.43 4.91
N PRO A 24 12.28 0.58 5.79
CA PRO A 24 12.06 0.82 7.21
C PRO A 24 11.29 2.13 7.45
N CYS A 25 10.47 2.17 8.50
CA CYS A 25 9.71 3.35 8.89
C CYS A 25 9.57 3.44 10.41
N ASN A 26 9.34 4.65 10.93
CA ASN A 26 8.93 4.85 12.33
C ASN A 26 7.50 5.37 12.46
N GLY A 27 6.83 5.64 11.33
CA GLY A 27 5.45 6.12 11.31
C GLY A 27 4.84 6.07 9.91
N HIS A 28 3.51 6.08 9.86
CA HIS A 28 2.74 5.94 8.62
C HIS A 28 3.05 7.03 7.57
N HIS A 29 3.40 8.23 8.03
CA HIS A 29 3.72 9.38 7.18
C HIS A 29 5.05 9.23 6.41
N GLU A 30 5.90 8.28 6.79
CA GLU A 30 7.16 7.97 6.10
C GLU A 30 6.94 7.02 4.91
N CYS A 31 5.78 6.34 4.88
CA CYS A 31 5.37 5.46 3.79
C CYS A 31 4.69 6.24 2.65
N PRO A 32 4.54 5.66 1.45
CA PRO A 32 3.78 6.27 0.37
C PRO A 32 2.36 6.55 0.84
N ALA A 33 1.86 7.73 0.52
CA ALA A 33 0.55 8.18 0.99
C ALA A 33 -0.62 7.29 0.56
N ILE A 34 -0.46 6.51 -0.51
CA ILE A 34 -1.53 5.70 -1.09
C ILE A 34 -1.16 4.23 -1.00
N GLY A 35 -1.96 3.46 -0.26
CA GLY A 35 -1.91 2.00 -0.27
C GLY A 35 -0.80 1.36 0.57
N TYR A 36 -0.12 2.10 1.45
CA TYR A 36 0.89 1.55 2.35
C TYR A 36 0.60 1.91 3.81
N CYS A 37 1.17 1.14 4.73
CA CYS A 37 1.19 1.44 6.15
C CYS A 37 2.53 1.10 6.80
N CYS A 38 2.88 1.81 7.86
CA CYS A 38 4.03 1.44 8.68
C CYS A 38 3.61 0.36 9.68
N HIS A 39 4.15 -0.84 9.54
CA HIS A 39 3.80 -2.02 10.35
C HIS A 39 5.04 -2.70 10.91
N TYR A 40 4.93 -3.24 12.13
CA TYR A 40 6.01 -4.00 12.76
C TYR A 40 6.03 -5.45 12.26
N SER A 41 7.00 -5.78 11.41
CA SER A 41 7.17 -7.16 10.96
C SER A 41 7.75 -8.01 12.08
N THR A 42 7.00 -9.02 12.52
CA THR A 42 7.49 -10.03 13.48
C THR A 42 8.51 -10.98 12.87
N VAL A 43 8.60 -11.03 11.54
CA VAL A 43 9.59 -11.84 10.81
C VAL A 43 10.93 -11.13 10.74
N LEU A 44 10.93 -9.84 10.41
CA LEU A 44 12.15 -9.04 10.26
C LEU A 44 12.54 -8.28 11.53
N LEU A 45 11.66 -8.22 12.54
CA LEU A 45 11.84 -7.60 13.85
C LEU A 45 12.06 -6.07 13.83
N PHE A 46 11.58 -5.38 12.79
CA PHE A 46 11.54 -3.92 12.70
C PHE A 46 10.30 -3.41 11.96
N GLN A 47 10.01 -2.12 12.12
CA GLN A 47 8.89 -1.45 11.43
C GLN A 47 9.24 -1.11 9.99
N LEU A 48 8.35 -1.47 9.07
CA LEU A 48 8.54 -1.29 7.64
C LEU A 48 7.23 -0.89 6.96
N CYS A 49 7.38 -0.23 5.82
CA CYS A 49 6.24 0.13 4.99
C CYS A 49 5.76 -1.09 4.21
N GLU A 50 4.62 -1.60 4.61
CA GLU A 50 3.91 -2.73 4.02
C GLU A 50 2.72 -2.22 3.20
N LEU A 51 2.34 -2.98 2.17
CA LEU A 51 1.18 -2.65 1.35
C LEU A 51 -0.11 -2.94 2.12
N LYS A 52 -1.06 -2.01 2.13
CA LYS A 52 -2.41 -2.26 2.63
C LYS A 52 -3.10 -3.32 1.73
N PRO A 53 -3.72 -4.37 2.30
CA PRO A 53 -4.40 -5.37 1.48
C PRO A 53 -5.58 -4.76 0.69
N ASN A 54 -5.67 -5.12 -0.59
CA ASN A 54 -6.74 -4.65 -1.48
C ASN A 54 -7.96 -5.58 -1.44
N GLU A 55 -9.01 -5.23 -2.18
CA GLU A 55 -10.24 -6.01 -2.28
C GLU A 55 -9.96 -7.48 -2.66
N GLY A 56 -10.56 -8.40 -1.91
CA GLY A 56 -10.39 -9.86 -2.05
C GLY A 56 -9.10 -10.42 -1.47
N TRP A 57 -8.20 -9.58 -0.93
CA TRP A 57 -6.97 -10.06 -0.30
C TRP A 57 -7.23 -10.45 1.15
N PRO A 58 -6.45 -11.42 1.69
CA PRO A 58 -6.55 -11.79 3.09
C PRO A 58 -6.22 -10.59 3.98
N CYS A 59 -6.93 -10.49 5.11
CA CYS A 59 -6.71 -9.46 6.11
C CYS A 59 -6.76 -10.05 7.52
N ASP A 60 -6.11 -9.37 8.45
CA ASP A 60 -6.19 -9.68 9.87
C ASP A 60 -7.20 -8.73 10.55
N PRO A 61 -8.30 -9.22 11.13
CA PRO A 61 -9.29 -8.37 11.81
C PRO A 61 -8.72 -7.63 13.02
N THR A 62 -7.56 -8.05 13.54
CA THR A 62 -6.87 -7.40 14.67
C THR A 62 -5.78 -6.42 14.24
N ASN A 63 -5.42 -6.39 12.95
CA ASN A 63 -4.29 -5.62 12.41
C ASN A 63 -2.94 -5.89 13.11
N VAL A 64 -2.78 -7.05 13.76
CA VAL A 64 -1.55 -7.41 14.47
C VAL A 64 -0.53 -7.98 13.48
N SER A 65 -0.99 -8.84 12.58
CA SER A 65 -0.13 -9.57 11.64
C SER A 65 0.02 -8.91 10.27
N SER A 66 -0.83 -7.94 9.92
CA SER A 66 -0.76 -7.20 8.65
C SER A 66 -1.23 -5.77 8.81
N CYS A 67 -0.94 -4.93 7.80
CA CYS A 67 -1.60 -3.64 7.64
C CYS A 67 -3.14 -3.78 7.59
N PRO A 68 -3.89 -2.73 7.98
CA PRO A 68 -5.32 -2.66 7.73
C PRO A 68 -5.61 -2.62 6.23
N CYS A 69 -6.83 -3.02 5.85
CA CYS A 69 -7.31 -2.92 4.48
C CYS A 69 -7.10 -1.52 3.88
N ASN A 70 -6.98 -1.46 2.57
CA ASN A 70 -6.85 -0.20 1.85
C ASN A 70 -8.07 0.71 2.07
N ASP A 71 -7.90 2.02 1.87
CA ASP A 71 -8.92 2.99 2.25
C ASP A 71 -10.24 2.76 1.48
N GLY A 72 -11.37 2.79 2.18
CA GLY A 72 -12.70 2.43 1.64
C GLY A 72 -13.01 0.93 1.62
N LEU A 73 -12.13 0.10 2.19
CA LEU A 73 -12.35 -1.33 2.39
C LEU A 73 -12.39 -1.66 3.89
N THR A 74 -13.11 -2.73 4.22
CA THR A 74 -13.22 -3.26 5.58
C THR A 74 -12.87 -4.76 5.59
N CYS A 75 -12.27 -5.22 6.68
CA CYS A 75 -11.93 -6.63 6.85
C CYS A 75 -13.16 -7.40 7.33
N GLN A 76 -13.72 -8.26 6.48
CA GLN A 76 -14.90 -9.07 6.79
C GLN A 76 -14.62 -10.55 6.66
N GLN A 77 -15.29 -11.34 7.49
CA GLN A 77 -15.26 -12.79 7.40
C GLN A 77 -16.29 -13.27 6.38
N ASP A 78 -15.85 -14.03 5.39
CA ASP A 78 -16.72 -14.72 4.47
C ASP A 78 -17.46 -15.86 5.21
N SER A 79 -18.79 -15.91 5.09
CA SER A 79 -19.64 -16.83 5.84
C SER A 79 -19.60 -18.29 5.34
N VAL A 80 -19.04 -18.52 4.15
CA VAL A 80 -18.96 -19.85 3.51
C VAL A 80 -17.58 -20.47 3.76
N THR A 81 -16.53 -19.68 3.55
CA THR A 81 -15.13 -20.11 3.63
C THR A 81 -14.48 -19.83 4.98
N PHE A 82 -15.13 -19.01 5.83
CA PHE A 82 -14.61 -18.52 7.12
C PHE A 82 -13.29 -17.75 7.03
N GLN A 83 -12.88 -17.33 5.82
CA GLN A 83 -11.67 -16.54 5.60
C GLN A 83 -11.95 -15.06 5.81
N TRP A 84 -10.97 -14.34 6.35
CA TRP A 84 -11.02 -12.88 6.50
C TRP A 84 -10.42 -12.22 5.26
N THR A 85 -11.21 -11.40 4.58
CA THR A 85 -10.78 -10.70 3.36
C THR A 85 -11.25 -9.25 3.37
N CYS A 86 -10.50 -8.39 2.67
CA CYS A 86 -10.91 -7.00 2.49
C CYS A 86 -12.05 -6.91 1.46
N VAL A 87 -13.14 -6.27 1.84
CA VAL A 87 -14.31 -6.02 0.98
C VAL A 87 -14.67 -4.54 1.00
N LYS A 88 -15.37 -4.05 -0.03
CA LYS A 88 -15.86 -2.68 -0.03
C LYS A 88 -16.80 -2.44 1.15
N GLU A 89 -16.62 -1.31 1.82
CA GLU A 89 -17.58 -0.84 2.81
C GLU A 89 -18.90 -0.52 2.07
N VAL A 90 -19.93 -1.34 2.29
CA VAL A 90 -21.26 -1.10 1.70
C VAL A 90 -21.90 0.02 2.51
N GLU A 91 -22.06 1.20 1.91
CA GLU A 91 -22.87 2.27 2.50
C GLU A 91 -24.27 1.73 2.78
N ALA A 92 -24.65 1.72 4.06
CA ALA A 92 -25.96 1.26 4.55
C ALA A 92 -27.02 2.36 4.47
#